data_AF-A0A2V6WUB7-F1
#
_entry.id   AF-A0A2V6WUB7-F1
#
_cell.length_a   1.000
_cell.length_b   1.000
_cell.length_c   1.000
_cell.angle_alpha   90.00
_cell.angle_beta   90.00
_cell.angle_gamma   90.00
#
_symmetry.space_group_name_H-M   'P 1'
#
loop_
_entity.id
_entity.type
_entity.pdbx_description
1 polymer ?
#
loop_
_entity_poly.entity_id
_entity_poly.type
_entity_poly.pdbx_seq_one_letter_code
_entity_poly.pdbx_strand_id
1 'polypeptide(L)'
;LDREVLHLRDSLVPRYAEMIYYGFWFSPEREALQGFMDDCVKEVAGTVRLKLYKGSVAVTGRRSPRSLYRTDFATFEADTVYRQRDAEGFINLNALRLKIRALRDRRA
;
A
#
# COMPACT_ATOMS: atom_id res chain seq x y z
N LEU A 1 1.08 6.51 3.28
CA LEU A 1 1.23 6.42 1.81
C LEU A 1 -0.09 6.00 1.22
N ASP A 2 -0.40 6.54 0.05
CA ASP A 2 -1.52 6.08 -0.75
C ASP A 2 -1.37 4.58 -1.07
N ARG A 3 -2.49 3.88 -1.25
CA ARG A 3 -2.53 2.43 -1.46
C ARG A 3 -1.80 2.02 -2.74
N GLU A 4 -2.06 2.70 -3.86
CA GLU A 4 -1.48 2.32 -5.15
C GLU A 4 0.00 2.69 -5.23
N VAL A 5 0.37 3.83 -4.64
CA VAL A 5 1.79 4.22 -4.49
C VAL A 5 2.55 3.17 -3.67
N LEU A 6 1.97 2.68 -2.57
CA LEU A 6 2.59 1.65 -1.74
C LEU A 6 2.79 0.34 -2.53
N HIS A 7 1.77 -0.12 -3.24
CA HIS A 7 1.85 -1.34 -4.06
C HIS A 7 2.91 -1.22 -5.15
N LEU A 8 2.96 -0.10 -5.88
CA LEU A 8 3.95 0.13 -6.92
C LEU A 8 5.37 0.17 -6.33
N ARG A 9 5.57 0.95 -5.26
CA ARG A 9 6.86 1.02 -4.59
C ARG A 9 7.36 -0.35 -4.15
N ASP A 10 6.50 -1.12 -3.48
CA ASP A 10 6.88 -2.44 -2.97
C ASP A 10 7.20 -3.43 -4.11
N SER A 11 6.60 -3.27 -5.29
CA SER A 11 6.96 -4.05 -6.48
C SER A 11 8.35 -3.70 -7.05
N LEU A 12 8.82 -2.46 -6.85
CA LEU A 12 10.09 -1.96 -7.37
C LEU A 12 11.25 -2.14 -6.39
N VAL A 13 10.98 -2.22 -5.08
CA VAL A 13 12.01 -2.40 -4.03
C VAL A 13 12.93 -3.60 -4.27
N PRO A 14 12.45 -4.80 -4.66
CA PRO A 14 13.32 -5.93 -4.94
C PRO A 14 14.34 -5.64 -6.04
N ARG A 15 13.88 -5.01 -7.14
CA ARG A 15 14.76 -4.65 -8.26
C ARG A 15 15.78 -3.60 -7.86
N TYR A 16 15.36 -2.63 -7.05
CA TYR A 16 16.26 -1.64 -6.47
C TYR A 16 17.37 -2.28 -5.63
N ALA A 17 17.02 -3.25 -4.77
CA ALA A 17 17.97 -3.99 -3.96
C ALA A 17 18.92 -4.88 -4.79
N GLU A 18 18.42 -5.54 -5.85
CA GLU A 18 19.24 -6.34 -6.78
C GLU A 18 20.36 -5.52 -7.42
N MET A 19 20.05 -4.32 -7.91
CA MET A 19 21.04 -3.46 -8.56
C MET A 19 22.16 -3.07 -7.59
N ILE A 20 21.81 -2.75 -6.34
CA ILE A 20 22.81 -2.48 -5.29
C ILE A 20 23.65 -3.72 -5.03
N TYR A 21 23.03 -4.89 -4.89
CA TYR A 21 23.71 -6.15 -4.64
C TYR A 21 24.71 -6.51 -5.75
N TYR A 22 24.36 -6.25 -7.01
CA TYR A 22 25.24 -6.48 -8.16
C TYR A 22 26.32 -5.41 -8.34
N GLY A 23 26.35 -4.36 -7.51
CA GLY A 23 27.34 -3.29 -7.60
C GLY A 23 26.99 -2.19 -8.61
N PHE A 24 25.76 -2.16 -9.13
CA PHE A 24 25.27 -1.11 -10.03
C PHE A 24 24.84 0.15 -9.25
N TRP A 25 25.65 0.56 -8.26
CA TRP A 25 25.35 1.74 -7.47
C TRP A 25 25.33 3.01 -8.31
N PHE A 26 26.04 3.12 -9.42
CA PHE A 26 26.03 4.33 -10.27
C PHE A 26 25.31 4.12 -11.61
N SER A 27 24.48 3.08 -11.73
CA SER A 27 23.76 2.85 -12.99
C SER A 27 22.58 3.81 -13.16
N PRO A 28 22.25 4.21 -14.40
CA PRO A 28 21.19 5.18 -14.67
C PRO A 28 19.82 4.66 -14.22
N GLU A 29 19.53 3.36 -14.34
CA GLU A 29 18.28 2.77 -13.90
C GLU A 29 18.12 2.79 -12.37
N ARG A 30 19.22 2.67 -11.61
CA ARG A 30 19.21 2.82 -10.14
C ARG A 30 19.01 4.28 -9.75
N GLU A 31 19.56 5.25 -10.49
CA GLU A 31 19.30 6.70 -10.32
C GLU A 31 17.85 7.05 -10.57
N ALA A 32 17.28 6.57 -11.66
CA ALA A 32 15.88 6.79 -11.97
C ALA A 32 14.97 6.22 -10.87
N LEU A 33 15.24 5.00 -10.40
CA LEU A 33 14.45 4.41 -9.32
C LEU A 33 14.65 5.12 -7.98
N GLN A 34 15.84 5.64 -7.67
CA GLN A 34 16.06 6.46 -6.47
C GLN A 34 15.12 7.67 -6.45
N GLY A 35 15.01 8.41 -7.56
CA GLY A 35 14.12 9.58 -7.64
C GLY A 35 12.66 9.24 -7.36
N PHE A 36 12.18 8.09 -7.85
CA PHE A 36 10.86 7.59 -7.53
C PHE A 36 10.71 7.24 -6.04
N MET A 37 11.70 6.57 -5.44
CA MET A 37 11.67 6.22 -4.01
C MET A 37 11.66 7.46 -3.12
N ASP A 38 12.48 8.47 -3.45
CA ASP A 38 12.54 9.74 -2.75
C ASP A 38 11.20 10.48 -2.80
N ASP A 39 10.55 10.49 -3.98
CA ASP A 39 9.22 11.08 -4.14
C ASP A 39 8.16 10.37 -3.29
N CYS A 40 8.17 9.03 -3.30
CA CYS A 40 7.25 8.23 -2.49
C CYS A 40 7.31 8.56 -1.00
N VAL A 41 8.49 8.92 -0.47
CA VAL A 41 8.67 9.11 0.98
C VAL A 41 8.56 10.56 1.46
N LYS A 42 8.30 11.54 0.58
CA LYS A 42 8.21 12.97 0.93
C LYS A 42 7.27 13.28 2.10
N GLU A 43 6.14 12.56 2.17
CA GLU A 43 5.12 12.76 3.20
C GLU A 43 5.25 11.78 4.40
N VAL A 44 6.29 10.93 4.41
CA VAL A 44 6.50 9.94 5.47
C VAL A 44 7.14 10.59 6.69
N ALA A 45 6.30 11.17 7.54
CA ALA A 45 6.70 11.76 8.82
C ALA A 45 5.84 11.25 9.97
N GLY A 46 6.44 10.84 11.09
CA GLY A 46 5.70 10.37 12.26
C GLY A 46 6.55 9.60 13.27
N THR A 47 5.88 8.98 14.23
CA THR A 47 6.49 8.19 15.29
C THR A 47 5.84 6.82 15.36
N VAL A 48 6.68 5.78 15.42
CA VAL A 48 6.28 4.39 15.62
C VAL A 48 6.76 3.95 17.00
N ARG A 49 5.85 3.42 17.82
CA ARG A 49 6.17 2.83 19.12
C ARG A 49 6.48 1.35 18.93
N LEU A 50 7.65 0.93 19.37
CA LEU A 50 8.12 -0.45 19.26
C LEU A 50 8.25 -1.10 20.64
N LYS A 51 8.02 -2.40 20.71
CA LYS A 51 8.34 -3.26 21.84
C LYS A 51 9.43 -4.23 21.40
N LEU A 52 10.54 -4.24 22.13
CA LEU A 52 11.67 -5.11 21.89
C LEU A 52 11.67 -6.19 22.97
N TYR A 53 11.68 -7.46 22.56
CA TYR A 53 11.65 -8.56 23.52
C TYR A 53 12.29 -9.82 22.95
N LYS A 54 13.32 -10.35 23.61
CA LYS A 54 14.00 -11.62 23.27
C LYS A 54 14.30 -11.78 21.76
N GLY A 55 14.89 -10.75 21.15
CA GLY A 55 15.23 -10.75 19.72
C GLY A 55 14.05 -10.45 18.77
N SER A 56 12.84 -10.25 19.28
CA SER A 56 11.67 -9.82 18.50
C SER A 56 11.45 -8.31 18.58
N VAL A 57 10.91 -7.75 17.50
CA VAL A 57 10.46 -6.35 17.38
C VAL A 57 8.98 -6.36 17.03
N ALA A 58 8.15 -5.72 17.85
CA ALA A 58 6.72 -5.59 17.60
C ALA A 58 6.29 -4.13 17.59
N VAL A 59 5.47 -3.74 16.60
CA VAL A 59 4.86 -2.41 16.54
C VAL A 59 3.66 -2.36 17.48
N THR A 60 3.66 -1.43 18.43
CA THR A 60 2.58 -1.27 19.43
C THR A 60 1.76 -0.01 19.22
N GLY A 61 2.24 0.95 18.43
CA GLY A 61 1.51 2.18 18.15
C GLY A 61 2.13 2.98 17.03
N ARG A 62 1.32 3.83 16.39
CA ARG A 62 1.71 4.70 15.29
C ARG A 62 1.02 6.06 15.47
N ARG A 63 1.74 7.16 15.27
CA ARG A 63 1.19 8.51 15.21
C ARG A 63 1.90 9.30 14.13
N SER A 64 1.17 10.09 13.35
CA SER A 64 1.74 10.94 12.31
C SER A 64 0.93 12.23 12.19
N PRO A 65 1.57 13.40 12.03
CA PRO A 65 0.88 14.64 11.67
C PRO A 65 0.33 14.61 10.23
N ARG A 66 0.82 13.70 9.38
CA ARG A 66 0.45 13.53 7.96
C ARG A 66 -0.26 12.18 7.73
N SER A 67 -1.05 11.76 8.73
CA SER A 67 -1.76 10.48 8.69
C SER A 67 -2.87 10.50 7.63
N LEU A 68 -2.86 9.50 6.73
CA LEU A 68 -3.99 9.22 5.83
C LEU A 68 -5.10 8.42 6.54
N TYR A 69 -4.81 7.84 7.70
CA TYR A 69 -5.84 7.20 8.52
C TYR A 69 -6.74 8.26 9.14
N ARG A 70 -8.05 8.11 8.94
CA ARG A 70 -9.12 8.97 9.46
C ARG A 70 -10.08 8.09 10.24
N THR A 71 -10.17 8.30 11.56
CA THR A 71 -11.01 7.49 12.45
C THR A 71 -12.47 7.55 12.05
N ASP A 72 -12.95 8.72 11.61
CA ASP A 72 -14.35 8.96 11.24
C ASP A 72 -14.80 8.09 10.06
N PHE A 73 -13.90 7.75 9.14
CA PHE A 73 -14.20 6.85 8.01
C PHE A 73 -14.03 5.37 8.35
N ALA A 74 -13.36 5.05 9.46
CA ALA A 74 -13.02 3.69 9.86
C ALA A 74 -13.89 3.18 11.02
N THR A 75 -14.66 4.06 11.66
CA THR A 75 -15.55 3.69 12.77
C THR A 75 -16.79 2.96 12.27
N PHE A 76 -17.34 2.09 13.13
CA PHE A 76 -18.64 1.45 12.94
C PHE A 76 -19.78 2.20 13.63
N GLU A 77 -19.47 3.31 14.31
CA GLU A 77 -20.46 4.19 14.93
C GLU A 77 -21.26 4.95 13.85
N ALA A 78 -22.36 5.58 14.26
CA ALA A 78 -23.25 6.31 13.36
C ALA A 78 -22.50 7.50 12.73
N ASP A 79 -21.99 7.27 11.52
CA ASP A 79 -21.29 8.23 10.71
C ASP A 79 -22.12 8.61 9.46
N THR A 80 -21.95 9.84 8.98
CA THR A 80 -22.53 10.37 7.75
C THR A 80 -21.54 10.44 6.58
N VAL A 81 -20.25 10.14 6.83
CA VAL A 81 -19.16 10.43 5.88
C VAL A 81 -19.00 9.32 4.84
N TYR A 82 -19.42 8.07 5.12
CA TYR A 82 -19.38 6.96 4.15
C TYR A 82 -20.76 6.37 3.81
N ARG A 83 -21.12 6.36 2.52
CA ARG A 83 -22.35 5.73 2.01
C ARG A 83 -22.14 4.24 1.74
N GLN A 84 -22.59 3.40 2.66
CA GLN A 84 -22.41 1.94 2.55
C GLN A 84 -23.06 1.32 1.30
N ARG A 85 -24.13 1.92 0.75
CA ARG A 85 -24.79 1.45 -0.47
C ARG A 85 -23.87 1.43 -1.70
N ASP A 86 -22.86 2.31 -1.74
CA ASP A 86 -21.94 2.40 -2.88
C ASP A 86 -21.03 1.16 -2.98
N ALA A 87 -20.84 0.44 -1.86
CA ALA A 87 -20.03 -0.77 -1.80
C ALA A 87 -20.59 -1.90 -2.69
N GLU A 88 -21.92 -2.02 -2.79
CA GLU A 88 -22.56 -3.06 -3.61
C GLU A 88 -22.18 -2.90 -5.08
N GLY A 89 -22.29 -1.68 -5.60
CA GLY A 89 -21.89 -1.34 -6.97
C GLY A 89 -20.40 -1.61 -7.21
N PHE A 90 -19.54 -1.16 -6.29
CA PHE A 90 -18.11 -1.39 -6.36
C PHE A 90 -17.75 -2.88 -6.42
N ILE A 91 -18.31 -3.69 -5.53
CA ILE A 91 -18.07 -5.15 -5.49
C ILE A 91 -18.51 -5.79 -6.80
N ASN A 92 -19.68 -5.43 -7.31
CA ASN A 92 -20.21 -5.97 -8.55
C ASN A 92 -19.32 -5.65 -9.76
N LEU A 93 -18.81 -4.42 -9.85
CA LEU A 93 -17.90 -4.01 -10.92
C LEU A 93 -16.53 -4.67 -10.80
N ASN A 94 -15.93 -4.69 -9.61
CA ASN A 94 -14.61 -5.27 -9.39
C ASN A 94 -14.60 -6.81 -9.65
N ALA A 95 -15.68 -7.49 -9.25
CA ALA A 95 -15.85 -8.93 -9.48
C ALA A 95 -16.27 -9.29 -10.92
N LEU A 96 -16.60 -8.32 -11.77
CA LEU A 96 -17.16 -8.58 -13.11
C LEU A 96 -16.25 -9.47 -13.95
N ARG A 97 -14.93 -9.22 -13.94
CA ARG A 97 -13.95 -10.05 -14.66
C ARG A 97 -13.96 -11.52 -14.21
N LEU A 98 -14.22 -11.77 -12.93
CA LEU A 98 -14.31 -13.12 -12.36
C LEU A 98 -15.60 -13.80 -12.78
N LYS A 99 -16.73 -13.07 -12.76
CA LYS A 99 -18.03 -13.56 -13.24
C LYS A 99 -17.97 -13.99 -14.71
N ILE A 100 -17.36 -13.17 -15.57
CA ILE A 100 -17.19 -13.48 -17.00
C ILE A 100 -16.36 -14.74 -17.20
N ARG A 101 -15.23 -14.87 -16.49
CA ARG A 101 -14.39 -16.08 -16.55
C ARG A 101 -15.18 -17.33 -16.16
N ALA A 102 -15.91 -17.28 -15.05
CA ALA A 102 -16.71 -18.41 -14.58
C ALA A 102 -17.81 -18.81 -15.57
N LEU A 103 -18.44 -17.83 -16.26
CA LEU A 103 -19.43 -18.11 -17.30
C LEU A 103 -18.83 -18.78 -18.53
N ARG A 104 -17.62 -18.39 -18.94
CA ARG A 104 -16.87 -19.08 -20.01
C ARG A 104 -16.55 -20.52 -19.61
N ASP A 105 -16.02 -20.72 -18.40
CA ASP A 105 -15.57 -22.03 -17.93
C ASP A 105 -16.73 -23.03 -17.74
N ARG A 106 -17.97 -22.55 -17.52
CA ARG A 106 -19.19 -23.39 -17.48
C ARG A 106 -19.75 -23.78 -18.85
N ARG A 107 -19.33 -23.10 -19.91
CA ARG A 107 -19.76 -23.37 -21.30
C ARG A 107 -18.81 -24.30 -22.04
N ALA A 108 -17.61 -24.51 -21.50
CA ALA A 108 -16.64 -25.52 -21.94
C ALA A 108 -16.94 -26.87 -21.30
#